data_AF-A0A5B7ET42-F1
#
_entry.id   AF-A0A5B7ET42-F1
#
_cell.length_a   1.000
_cell.length_b   1.000
_cell.length_c   1.000
_cell.angle_alpha   90.00
_cell.angle_beta   90.00
_cell.angle_gamma   90.00
#
_symmetry.space_group_name_H-M   'P 1'
#
loop_
_entity.id
_entity.type
_entity.pdbx_description
1 polymer ?
#
loop_
_entity_poly.entity_id
_entity_poly.type
_entity_poly.pdbx_seq_one_letter_code
_entity_poly.pdbx_strand_id
1 'polypeptide(L)'
;MGTPSQRQKQYASYQAMRAASSVNEYRVKKISYEYPETALQQKERAAARKIRTRYGIDRMVDDMIQEAMAKGEFDNLSNAGKPLKERPVNPYVDTVTHRINEVLINNGYAPEWVLLEKEIREAREDLRNSLKIVREQLGPLPLTKEEEKKWSVSQELLQSKITAINKKIDNYNLLVPLLKQQLTHFQLHREAHKILTEGRSRNRAELQQEEQQPSEEKERQRMFSSTWNIFRLFRMYR
;
A
#
# COMPACT_ATOMS: atom_id res chain seq x y z
N MET A 1 -27.25 29.58 44.36
CA MET A 1 -27.70 28.20 44.07
C MET A 1 -28.27 28.17 42.66
N GLY A 2 -27.65 27.45 41.71
CA GLY A 2 -28.08 27.43 40.30
C GLY A 2 -29.39 26.67 40.04
N THR A 3 -29.95 26.81 38.85
CA THR A 3 -31.19 26.11 38.45
C THR A 3 -30.99 24.57 38.43
N PRO A 4 -32.05 23.76 38.56
CA PRO A 4 -31.94 22.29 38.51
C PRO A 4 -31.22 21.77 37.26
N SER A 5 -31.46 22.36 36.09
CA SER A 5 -30.78 22.00 34.83
C SER A 5 -29.28 22.34 34.86
N GLN A 6 -28.91 23.50 35.41
CA GLN A 6 -27.49 23.89 35.56
C GLN A 6 -26.76 22.93 36.51
N ARG A 7 -27.41 22.49 37.60
CA ARG A 7 -26.83 21.50 38.52
C ARG A 7 -26.64 20.12 37.88
N GLN A 8 -27.59 19.67 37.06
CA GLN A 8 -27.44 18.40 36.33
C GLN A 8 -26.25 18.44 35.36
N LYS A 9 -26.09 19.53 34.61
CA LYS A 9 -24.93 19.73 33.72
C LYS A 9 -23.61 19.76 34.50
N GLN A 10 -23.56 20.49 35.61
CA GLN A 10 -22.38 20.55 36.48
C GLN A 10 -22.04 19.18 37.07
N TYR A 11 -23.04 18.42 37.51
CA TYR A 11 -22.84 17.07 38.06
C TYR A 11 -22.32 16.09 36.99
N ALA A 12 -22.88 16.14 35.77
CA ALA A 12 -22.42 15.32 34.66
C ALA A 12 -20.98 15.65 34.24
N SER A 13 -20.65 16.95 34.14
CA SER A 13 -19.28 17.42 33.86
C SER A 13 -18.29 16.98 34.95
N TYR A 14 -18.66 17.13 36.22
CA TYR A 14 -17.85 16.70 37.36
C TYR A 14 -17.61 15.19 37.36
N GLN A 15 -18.65 14.37 37.07
CA GLN A 15 -18.49 12.92 36.95
C GLN A 15 -17.52 12.55 35.83
N ALA A 16 -17.66 13.18 34.66
CA ALA A 16 -16.77 12.92 33.52
C ALA A 16 -15.31 13.27 33.85
N MET A 17 -15.07 14.43 34.48
CA MET A 17 -13.74 14.86 34.89
C MET A 17 -13.12 13.90 35.90
N ARG A 18 -13.91 13.43 36.89
CA ARG A 18 -13.46 12.48 37.90
C ARG A 18 -13.17 11.09 37.31
N ALA A 19 -13.95 10.65 36.33
CA ALA A 19 -13.69 9.41 35.61
C ALA A 19 -12.37 9.50 34.82
N ALA A 20 -12.14 10.62 34.11
CA ALA A 20 -10.92 10.84 33.36
C ALA A 20 -9.67 10.87 34.26
N SER A 21 -9.72 11.58 35.39
CA SER A 21 -8.60 11.61 36.34
C SER A 21 -8.31 10.22 36.94
N SER A 22 -9.35 9.47 37.32
CA SER A 22 -9.22 8.12 37.87
C SER A 22 -8.60 7.12 36.88
N VAL A 23 -8.98 7.17 35.60
CA VAL A 23 -8.38 6.35 34.56
C VAL A 23 -6.90 6.70 34.36
N ASN A 24 -6.56 8.00 34.36
CA ASN A 24 -5.18 8.45 34.21
C ASN A 24 -4.32 7.99 35.41
N GLU A 25 -4.82 8.14 36.64
CA GLU A 25 -4.15 7.65 37.85
C GLU A 25 -3.91 6.14 37.82
N TYR A 26 -4.92 5.35 37.46
CA TYR A 26 -4.78 3.89 37.32
C TYR A 26 -3.71 3.53 36.28
N ARG A 27 -3.67 4.24 35.16
CA ARG A 27 -2.70 4.00 34.07
C ARG A 27 -1.28 4.38 34.47
N VAL A 28 -1.08 5.51 35.16
CA VAL A 28 0.23 5.91 35.71
C VAL A 28 0.72 4.85 36.71
N LYS A 29 -0.16 4.40 37.60
CA LYS A 29 0.15 3.35 38.57
C LYS A 29 0.53 2.03 37.88
N LYS A 30 -0.22 1.62 36.85
CA LYS A 30 0.10 0.42 36.06
C LYS A 30 1.48 0.51 35.40
N ILE A 31 1.81 1.65 34.77
CA ILE A 31 3.13 1.87 34.14
C ILE A 31 4.25 1.78 35.17
N SER A 32 4.07 2.40 36.35
CA SER A 32 5.08 2.34 37.42
C SER A 32 5.32 0.91 37.95
N TYR A 33 4.30 0.04 37.90
CA TYR A 33 4.46 -1.37 38.27
C TYR A 33 5.08 -2.22 37.16
N GLU A 34 4.75 -1.95 35.90
CA GLU A 34 5.22 -2.71 34.74
C GLU A 34 6.69 -2.41 34.41
N TYR A 35 7.18 -1.23 34.80
CA TYR A 35 8.56 -0.79 34.57
C TYR A 35 9.17 -0.14 35.83
N PRO A 36 9.52 -0.91 36.87
CA PRO A 36 10.24 -0.39 38.03
C PRO A 36 11.66 0.06 37.63
N GLU A 37 12.12 1.17 38.22
CA GLU A 37 13.35 1.93 37.93
C GLU A 37 14.70 1.15 37.90
N THR A 38 14.74 -0.18 38.05
CA THR A 38 15.96 -0.98 38.29
C THR A 38 16.30 -2.06 37.25
N ALA A 39 15.93 -1.92 35.97
CA ALA A 39 16.49 -2.79 34.92
C ALA A 39 16.58 -2.06 33.57
N LEU A 40 17.80 -1.99 33.02
CA LEU A 40 18.10 -1.25 31.79
C LEU A 40 18.51 -2.22 30.66
N GLN A 41 17.57 -2.66 29.81
CA GLN A 41 17.88 -3.17 28.47
C GLN A 41 17.47 -2.17 27.36
N GLN A 42 18.24 -2.13 26.27
CA GLN A 42 18.03 -1.19 25.16
C GLN A 42 16.67 -1.35 24.44
N LYS A 43 16.14 -2.58 24.38
CA LYS A 43 14.81 -2.87 23.81
C LYS A 43 13.68 -2.28 24.67
N GLU A 44 13.86 -2.26 25.98
CA GLU A 44 12.90 -1.70 26.94
C GLU A 44 12.89 -0.17 26.89
N ARG A 45 14.05 0.47 26.66
CA ARG A 45 14.13 1.93 26.42
C ARG A 45 13.38 2.34 25.15
N ALA A 46 13.48 1.57 24.07
CA ALA A 46 12.76 1.84 22.83
C ALA A 46 11.24 1.64 23.00
N ALA A 47 10.84 0.57 23.70
CA ALA A 47 9.43 0.33 24.07
C ALA A 47 8.89 1.46 24.96
N ALA A 48 9.62 1.86 26.00
CA ALA A 48 9.27 2.96 26.90
C ALA A 48 9.20 4.32 26.19
N ARG A 49 10.09 4.59 25.22
CA ARG A 49 10.01 5.78 24.35
C ARG A 49 8.76 5.75 23.48
N LYS A 50 8.46 4.61 22.84
CA LYS A 50 7.25 4.44 22.00
C LYS A 50 5.96 4.60 22.82
N ILE A 51 5.94 4.03 24.02
CA ILE A 51 4.96 4.21 25.08
C ILE A 51 4.80 5.71 25.35
N ARG A 52 5.86 6.40 25.80
CA ARG A 52 5.84 7.84 26.12
C ARG A 52 5.39 8.72 24.95
N THR A 53 5.82 8.46 23.72
CA THR A 53 5.42 9.22 22.53
C THR A 53 3.94 9.02 22.19
N ARG A 54 3.43 7.78 22.27
CA ARG A 54 1.99 7.50 22.09
C ARG A 54 1.15 8.21 23.15
N TYR A 55 1.56 8.16 24.42
CA TYR A 55 0.85 8.86 25.49
C TYR A 55 0.95 10.38 25.40
N GLY A 56 2.03 10.92 24.82
CA GLY A 56 2.16 12.35 24.54
C GLY A 56 1.14 12.82 23.51
N ILE A 57 0.93 12.05 22.44
CA ILE A 57 -0.09 12.34 21.43
C ILE A 57 -1.50 12.19 22.03
N ASP A 58 -1.79 11.10 22.75
CA ASP A 58 -3.11 10.88 23.35
C ASP A 58 -3.49 12.04 24.32
N ARG A 59 -2.56 12.48 25.18
CA ARG A 59 -2.80 13.65 26.06
C ARG A 59 -2.97 14.94 25.28
N MET A 60 -2.13 15.18 24.28
CA MET A 60 -2.24 16.38 23.45
C MET A 60 -3.60 16.43 22.75
N VAL A 61 -4.11 15.29 22.27
CA VAL A 61 -5.46 15.19 21.69
C VAL A 61 -6.53 15.44 22.74
N ASP A 62 -6.42 14.86 23.94
CA ASP A 62 -7.38 15.11 25.03
C ASP A 62 -7.39 16.59 25.44
N ASP A 63 -6.23 17.23 25.53
CA ASP A 63 -6.10 18.66 25.83
C ASP A 63 -6.74 19.52 24.72
N MET A 64 -6.54 19.17 23.45
CA MET A 64 -7.19 19.84 22.31
C MET A 64 -8.72 19.67 22.35
N ILE A 65 -9.22 18.49 22.72
CA ILE A 65 -10.67 18.23 22.87
C ILE A 65 -11.23 19.07 24.03
N GLN A 66 -10.56 19.09 25.18
CA GLN A 66 -10.95 19.89 26.34
C GLN A 66 -10.96 21.39 26.02
N GLU A 67 -9.95 21.87 25.29
CA GLU A 67 -9.88 23.26 24.85
C GLU A 67 -11.03 23.61 23.89
N ALA A 68 -11.32 22.75 22.91
CA ALA A 68 -12.45 22.91 21.98
C ALA A 68 -13.81 22.87 22.70
N MET A 69 -13.96 22.00 23.72
CA MET A 69 -15.14 21.98 24.60
C MET A 69 -15.27 23.29 25.41
N ALA A 70 -14.17 23.80 25.97
CA ALA A 70 -14.17 25.04 26.74
C ALA A 70 -14.48 26.28 25.88
N LYS A 71 -14.04 26.27 24.62
CA LYS A 71 -14.35 27.29 23.61
C LYS A 71 -15.80 27.23 23.09
N GLY A 72 -16.53 26.15 23.40
CA GLY A 72 -17.88 25.95 22.89
C GLY A 72 -17.93 25.59 21.41
N GLU A 73 -16.85 25.06 20.82
CA GLU A 73 -16.82 24.65 19.41
C GLU A 73 -17.81 23.50 19.10
N PHE A 74 -18.26 22.80 20.14
CA PHE A 74 -19.28 21.76 20.06
C PHE A 74 -20.72 22.28 20.32
N ASP A 75 -20.87 23.55 20.71
CA ASP A 75 -22.17 24.18 20.89
C ASP A 75 -22.68 24.72 19.53
N ASN A 76 -23.96 24.53 19.22
CA ASN A 76 -24.60 24.95 17.95
C ASN A 76 -24.10 24.26 16.67
N LEU A 77 -23.78 22.96 16.74
CA LEU A 77 -23.57 22.15 15.53
C LEU A 77 -24.79 22.26 14.61
N SER A 78 -24.57 22.44 13.30
CA SER A 78 -25.61 22.69 12.29
C SER A 78 -26.73 21.65 12.25
N ASN A 79 -26.45 20.43 12.71
CA ASN A 79 -27.37 19.29 12.77
C ASN A 79 -27.73 18.84 14.20
N ALA A 80 -27.38 19.63 15.22
CA ALA A 80 -27.76 19.33 16.60
C ALA A 80 -29.28 19.25 16.74
N GLY A 81 -29.79 18.14 17.30
CA GLY A 81 -31.22 17.92 17.54
C GLY A 81 -32.07 17.61 16.31
N LYS A 82 -31.49 17.62 15.09
CA LYS A 82 -32.20 17.18 13.88
C LYS A 82 -32.13 15.66 13.75
N PRO A 83 -33.19 15.00 13.26
CA PRO A 83 -33.11 13.57 12.95
C PRO A 83 -31.99 13.33 11.93
N LEU A 84 -31.31 12.19 12.06
CA LEU A 84 -30.34 11.75 11.07
C LEU A 84 -31.03 11.65 9.71
N LYS A 85 -30.38 12.11 8.64
CA LYS A 85 -30.92 11.97 7.28
C LYS A 85 -31.25 10.50 7.02
N GLU A 86 -32.44 10.24 6.51
CA GLU A 86 -32.82 8.92 6.04
C GLU A 86 -31.87 8.52 4.92
N ARG A 87 -31.17 7.43 5.14
CA ARG A 87 -30.19 6.88 4.19
C ARG A 87 -30.78 5.60 3.59
N PRO A 88 -30.46 5.27 2.34
CA PRO A 88 -30.88 4.02 1.74
C PRO A 88 -30.24 2.86 2.52
N VAL A 89 -30.98 2.30 3.48
CA VAL A 89 -30.55 1.12 4.23
C VAL A 89 -30.86 -0.09 3.37
N ASN A 90 -29.84 -0.89 3.07
CA ASN A 90 -30.07 -2.21 2.50
C ASN A 90 -30.82 -3.07 3.53
N PRO A 91 -32.09 -3.48 3.28
CA PRO A 91 -32.88 -4.23 4.25
C PRO A 91 -32.28 -5.60 4.62
N TYR A 92 -31.35 -6.10 3.81
CA TYR A 92 -30.69 -7.39 4.01
C TYR A 92 -29.39 -7.30 4.82
N VAL A 93 -28.99 -6.10 5.28
CA VAL A 93 -27.75 -5.89 6.03
C VAL A 93 -28.08 -5.32 7.41
N ASP A 94 -27.50 -5.92 8.45
CA ASP A 94 -27.66 -5.38 9.81
C ASP A 94 -27.10 -3.94 9.91
N THR A 95 -27.76 -3.16 10.77
CA THR A 95 -27.45 -1.77 11.07
C THR A 95 -25.99 -1.54 11.48
N VAL A 96 -25.39 -2.47 12.22
CA VAL A 96 -23.99 -2.36 12.64
C VAL A 96 -23.05 -2.52 11.44
N THR A 97 -23.26 -3.55 10.62
CA THR A 97 -22.47 -3.82 9.41
C THR A 97 -22.56 -2.66 8.41
N HIS A 98 -23.77 -2.12 8.21
CA HIS A 98 -23.97 -0.97 7.34
C HIS A 98 -23.15 0.25 7.81
N ARG A 99 -23.19 0.55 9.11
CA ARG A 99 -22.42 1.66 9.69
C ARG A 99 -20.93 1.46 9.56
N ILE A 100 -20.44 0.23 9.78
CA ILE A 100 -19.01 -0.09 9.62
C ILE A 100 -18.59 0.14 8.17
N ASN A 101 -19.31 -0.41 7.21
CA ASN A 101 -19.01 -0.22 5.78
C ASN A 101 -19.03 1.26 5.40
N GLU A 102 -19.98 2.04 5.94
CA GLU A 102 -20.06 3.48 5.71
C GLU A 102 -18.84 4.23 6.27
N VAL A 103 -18.43 3.92 7.50
CA VAL A 103 -17.22 4.50 8.10
C VAL A 103 -15.98 4.14 7.27
N LEU A 104 -15.87 2.90 6.81
CA LEU A 104 -14.76 2.47 5.94
C LEU A 104 -14.74 3.27 4.63
N ILE A 105 -15.89 3.39 3.95
CA ILE A 105 -16.01 4.15 2.70
C ILE A 105 -15.68 5.63 2.91
N ASN A 106 -16.21 6.26 3.96
CA ASN A 106 -15.97 7.67 4.26
C ASN A 106 -14.49 7.97 4.57
N ASN A 107 -13.78 7.00 5.15
CA ASN A 107 -12.34 7.10 5.39
C ASN A 107 -11.48 6.68 4.18
N GLY A 108 -12.10 6.34 3.04
CA GLY A 108 -11.39 5.89 1.85
C GLY A 108 -10.75 4.50 1.98
N TYR A 109 -11.24 3.68 2.91
CA TYR A 109 -10.72 2.33 3.13
C TYR A 109 -11.23 1.39 2.03
N ALA A 110 -10.30 0.74 1.33
CA ALA A 110 -10.60 -0.26 0.32
C ALA A 110 -10.40 -1.67 0.90
N PRO A 111 -11.26 -2.65 0.54
CA PRO A 111 -11.03 -4.05 0.88
C PRO A 111 -9.67 -4.54 0.39
N GLU A 112 -9.09 -5.49 1.11
CA GLU A 112 -7.75 -6.05 0.81
C GLU A 112 -7.62 -6.56 -0.64
N TRP A 113 -8.65 -7.26 -1.14
CA TRP A 113 -8.63 -7.78 -2.51
C TRP A 113 -8.56 -6.66 -3.57
N VAL A 114 -9.11 -5.47 -3.31
CA VAL A 114 -9.02 -4.32 -4.24
C VAL A 114 -7.57 -3.83 -4.32
N LEU A 115 -6.88 -3.79 -3.17
CA LEU A 115 -5.47 -3.41 -3.12
C LEU A 115 -4.60 -4.45 -3.85
N LEU A 116 -4.86 -5.73 -3.61
CA LEU A 116 -4.18 -6.84 -4.30
C LEU A 116 -4.41 -6.81 -5.81
N GLU A 117 -5.62 -6.49 -6.27
CA GLU A 117 -5.92 -6.35 -7.70
C GLU A 117 -5.03 -5.28 -8.35
N LYS A 118 -4.92 -4.12 -7.69
CA LYS A 118 -4.07 -3.02 -8.15
C LYS A 118 -2.61 -3.45 -8.23
N GLU A 119 -2.10 -4.11 -7.19
CA GLU A 119 -0.73 -4.63 -7.18
C GLU A 119 -0.48 -5.66 -8.29
N ILE A 120 -1.42 -6.58 -8.52
CA ILE A 120 -1.31 -7.58 -9.59
C ILE A 120 -1.27 -6.89 -10.96
N ARG A 121 -2.11 -5.86 -11.16
CA ARG A 121 -2.15 -5.10 -12.41
C ARG A 121 -0.84 -4.36 -12.66
N GLU A 122 -0.29 -3.69 -11.65
CA GLU A 122 1.01 -3.00 -11.73
C GLU A 122 2.14 -4.00 -12.03
N ALA A 123 2.20 -5.11 -11.29
CA ALA A 123 3.22 -6.14 -11.51
C ALA A 123 3.15 -6.79 -12.91
N ARG A 124 1.94 -6.98 -13.46
CA ARG A 124 1.76 -7.45 -14.84
C ARG A 124 2.29 -6.44 -15.86
N GLU A 125 2.05 -5.15 -15.64
CA GLU A 125 2.50 -4.11 -16.55
C GLU A 125 4.03 -3.94 -16.50
N ASP A 126 4.63 -3.99 -15.31
CA ASP A 126 6.08 -3.98 -15.14
C ASP A 126 6.75 -5.16 -15.84
N LEU A 127 6.15 -6.35 -15.72
CA LEU A 127 6.64 -7.54 -16.41
C LEU A 127 6.57 -7.38 -17.93
N ARG A 128 5.45 -6.86 -18.46
CA ARG A 128 5.30 -6.55 -19.89
C ARG A 128 6.32 -5.52 -20.35
N ASN A 129 6.57 -4.48 -19.56
CA ASN A 129 7.55 -3.45 -19.89
C ASN A 129 8.97 -4.02 -19.90
N SER A 130 9.31 -4.90 -18.96
CA SER A 130 10.61 -5.59 -18.97
C SER A 130 10.82 -6.43 -20.23
N LEU A 131 9.80 -7.18 -20.67
CA LEU A 131 9.83 -7.95 -21.92
C LEU A 131 9.93 -7.05 -23.15
N LYS A 132 9.23 -5.91 -23.18
CA LYS A 132 9.32 -4.93 -24.28
C LYS A 132 10.72 -4.33 -24.39
N ILE A 133 11.34 -3.96 -23.28
CA ILE A 133 12.71 -3.42 -23.25
C ILE A 133 13.70 -4.43 -23.83
N VAL A 134 13.59 -5.71 -23.45
CA VAL A 134 14.44 -6.77 -24.01
C VAL A 134 14.13 -6.94 -25.51
N ARG A 135 12.85 -6.89 -25.92
CA ARG A 135 12.45 -7.03 -27.33
C ARG A 135 12.99 -5.92 -28.22
N GLU A 136 13.01 -4.68 -27.74
CA GLU A 136 13.55 -3.51 -28.46
C GLU A 136 15.03 -3.65 -28.78
N GLN A 137 15.78 -4.40 -27.97
CA GLN A 137 17.20 -4.66 -28.20
C GLN A 137 17.44 -5.73 -29.27
N LEU A 138 16.43 -6.55 -29.56
CA LEU A 138 16.54 -7.64 -30.52
C LEU A 138 16.26 -7.14 -31.93
N GLY A 139 17.01 -7.69 -32.89
CA GLY A 139 16.82 -7.45 -34.32
C GLY A 139 15.45 -7.89 -34.86
N PRO A 140 15.21 -7.65 -36.16
CA PRO A 140 14.00 -8.10 -36.84
C PRO A 140 13.96 -9.63 -36.88
N LEU A 141 12.76 -10.21 -36.97
CA LEU A 141 12.60 -11.65 -37.18
C LEU A 141 13.11 -12.03 -38.58
N PRO A 142 13.80 -13.17 -38.76
CA PRO A 142 14.17 -14.18 -37.77
C PRO A 142 15.37 -13.77 -36.90
N LEU A 143 15.32 -14.17 -35.62
CA LEU A 143 16.37 -13.89 -34.64
C LEU A 143 17.66 -14.67 -34.93
N THR A 144 18.80 -14.06 -34.62
CA THR A 144 20.09 -14.75 -34.61
C THR A 144 20.15 -15.73 -33.44
N LYS A 145 20.89 -16.85 -33.57
CA LYS A 145 21.06 -17.84 -32.47
C LYS A 145 21.55 -17.21 -31.15
N GLU A 146 22.36 -16.16 -31.22
CA GLU A 146 22.83 -15.43 -30.03
C GLU A 146 21.73 -14.59 -29.38
N GLU A 147 20.85 -13.99 -30.19
CA GLU A 147 19.72 -13.18 -29.73
C GLU A 147 18.63 -14.06 -29.12
N GLU A 148 18.40 -15.25 -29.69
CA GLU A 148 17.50 -16.26 -29.14
C GLU A 148 17.96 -16.73 -27.75
N LYS A 149 19.28 -16.97 -27.56
CA LYS A 149 19.85 -17.29 -26.24
C LYS A 149 19.63 -16.15 -25.24
N LYS A 150 19.85 -14.89 -25.65
CA LYS A 150 19.61 -13.71 -24.80
C LYS A 150 18.13 -13.60 -24.38
N TRP A 151 17.22 -13.88 -25.31
CA TRP A 151 15.79 -13.91 -25.03
C TRP A 151 15.44 -15.02 -24.02
N SER A 152 15.95 -16.24 -24.21
CA SER A 152 15.71 -17.37 -23.31
C SER A 152 16.19 -17.09 -21.88
N VAL A 153 17.41 -16.56 -21.72
CA VAL A 153 17.97 -16.20 -20.41
C VAL A 153 17.11 -15.11 -19.73
N SER A 154 16.61 -14.16 -20.51
CA SER A 154 15.73 -13.11 -19.99
C SER A 154 14.38 -13.68 -19.52
N GLN A 155 13.83 -14.67 -20.24
CA GLN A 155 12.61 -15.38 -19.82
C GLN A 155 12.83 -16.15 -18.52
N GLU A 156 13.95 -16.85 -18.38
CA GLU A 156 14.30 -17.59 -17.15
C GLU A 156 14.40 -16.66 -15.93
N LEU A 157 15.05 -15.50 -16.08
CA LEU A 157 15.16 -14.51 -15.01
C LEU A 157 13.78 -14.02 -14.53
N LEU A 158 12.84 -13.83 -15.48
CA LEU A 158 11.49 -13.36 -15.21
C LEU A 158 10.56 -14.44 -14.64
N GLN A 159 10.92 -15.72 -14.76
CA GLN A 159 10.11 -16.85 -14.27
C GLN A 159 9.85 -16.74 -12.76
N SER A 160 10.85 -16.34 -11.97
CA SER A 160 10.73 -16.12 -10.52
C SER A 160 9.70 -15.03 -10.15
N LYS A 161 9.55 -14.00 -10.98
CA LYS A 161 8.57 -12.92 -10.75
C LYS A 161 7.17 -13.40 -11.09
N ILE A 162 7.04 -14.26 -12.11
CA ILE A 162 5.75 -14.81 -12.53
C ILE A 162 5.19 -15.75 -11.48
N THR A 163 6.04 -16.60 -10.87
CA THR A 163 5.59 -17.44 -9.76
C THR A 163 5.10 -16.60 -8.58
N ALA A 164 5.75 -15.48 -8.28
CA ALA A 164 5.29 -14.53 -7.26
C ALA A 164 3.95 -13.86 -7.63
N ILE A 165 3.78 -13.42 -8.89
CA ILE A 165 2.52 -12.83 -9.39
C ILE A 165 1.39 -13.87 -9.36
N ASN A 166 1.65 -15.10 -9.78
CA ASN A 166 0.64 -16.18 -9.78
C ASN A 166 0.20 -16.52 -8.36
N LYS A 167 1.12 -16.53 -7.39
CA LYS A 167 0.76 -16.67 -5.97
C LYS A 167 -0.12 -15.52 -5.47
N LYS A 168 0.13 -14.29 -5.90
CA LYS A 168 -0.76 -13.14 -5.59
C LYS A 168 -2.14 -13.31 -6.22
N ILE A 169 -2.19 -13.80 -7.46
CA ILE A 169 -3.44 -14.10 -8.17
C ILE A 169 -4.23 -15.18 -7.42
N ASP A 170 -3.59 -16.24 -6.93
CA ASP A 170 -4.25 -17.27 -6.14
C ASP A 170 -4.85 -16.68 -4.86
N ASN A 171 -4.07 -15.90 -4.11
CA ASN A 171 -4.57 -15.21 -2.92
C ASN A 171 -5.76 -14.29 -3.24
N TYR A 172 -5.68 -13.53 -4.33
CA TYR A 172 -6.79 -12.69 -4.79
C TYR A 172 -8.03 -13.52 -5.10
N ASN A 173 -7.89 -14.62 -5.84
CA ASN A 173 -9.00 -15.50 -6.21
C ASN A 173 -9.68 -16.17 -5.00
N LEU A 174 -8.94 -16.37 -3.91
CA LEU A 174 -9.47 -16.87 -2.63
C LEU A 174 -10.26 -15.81 -1.86
N LEU A 175 -9.90 -14.53 -2.00
CA LEU A 175 -10.53 -13.41 -1.27
C LEU A 175 -11.72 -12.80 -2.01
N VAL A 176 -11.73 -12.90 -3.34
CA VAL A 176 -12.77 -12.26 -4.16
C VAL A 176 -14.11 -12.98 -4.03
N PRO A 177 -15.19 -12.25 -3.66
CA PRO A 177 -16.51 -12.85 -3.46
C PRO A 177 -17.24 -13.20 -4.77
N LEU A 178 -16.76 -12.70 -5.92
CA LEU A 178 -17.44 -12.81 -7.22
C LEU A 178 -16.60 -13.62 -8.22
N LEU A 179 -17.12 -14.77 -8.66
CA LEU A 179 -16.44 -15.65 -9.64
C LEU A 179 -16.02 -14.92 -10.92
N LYS A 180 -16.85 -14.02 -11.43
CA LYS A 180 -16.57 -13.23 -12.65
C LYS A 180 -15.36 -12.28 -12.54
N GLN A 181 -14.92 -11.98 -11.32
CA GLN A 181 -13.78 -11.10 -11.06
C GLN A 181 -12.49 -11.89 -10.81
N GLN A 182 -12.54 -13.23 -10.75
CA GLN A 182 -11.34 -14.05 -10.58
C GLN A 182 -10.41 -13.88 -11.78
N LEU A 183 -9.11 -13.88 -11.50
CA LEU A 183 -8.05 -13.69 -12.47
C LEU A 183 -7.42 -15.02 -12.84
N THR A 184 -7.09 -15.18 -14.13
CA THR A 184 -6.27 -16.30 -14.59
C THR A 184 -4.80 -16.06 -14.30
N HIS A 185 -4.03 -17.13 -14.14
CA HIS A 185 -2.57 -17.05 -14.04
C HIS A 185 -1.94 -16.36 -15.24
N PHE A 186 -0.82 -15.68 -14.98
CA PHE A 186 -0.03 -15.03 -15.99
C PHE A 186 0.85 -16.06 -16.72
N GLN A 187 0.62 -16.23 -18.02
CA GLN A 187 1.36 -17.18 -18.86
C GLN A 187 2.52 -16.47 -19.57
N LEU A 188 3.76 -16.73 -19.13
CA LEU A 188 4.97 -16.13 -19.72
C LEU A 188 5.07 -16.37 -21.22
N HIS A 189 4.96 -17.64 -21.63
CA HIS A 189 5.20 -18.04 -23.00
C HIS A 189 4.27 -17.32 -23.99
N ARG A 190 2.97 -17.21 -23.64
CA ARG A 190 1.96 -16.55 -24.46
C ARG A 190 2.25 -15.06 -24.62
N GLU A 191 2.57 -14.37 -23.52
CA GLU A 191 2.85 -12.93 -23.53
C GLU A 191 4.19 -12.63 -24.20
N ALA A 192 5.21 -13.46 -23.97
CA ALA A 192 6.51 -13.36 -24.60
C ALA A 192 6.42 -13.54 -26.13
N HIS A 193 5.68 -14.55 -26.60
CA HIS A 193 5.44 -14.76 -28.02
C HIS A 193 4.70 -13.56 -28.64
N LYS A 194 3.65 -13.07 -27.98
CA LYS A 194 2.90 -11.90 -28.43
C LYS A 194 3.80 -10.66 -28.57
N ILE A 195 4.65 -10.41 -27.58
CA ILE A 195 5.61 -9.29 -27.61
C ILE A 195 6.67 -9.51 -28.69
N LEU A 196 7.08 -10.75 -28.95
CA LEU A 196 8.03 -11.06 -30.00
C LEU A 196 7.47 -10.71 -31.39
N THR A 197 6.19 -11.03 -31.64
CA THR A 197 5.50 -10.80 -32.91
C THR A 197 5.05 -9.35 -33.12
N GLU A 198 4.50 -8.72 -32.09
CA GLU A 198 3.89 -7.38 -32.18
C GLU A 198 4.83 -6.25 -31.73
N GLY A 199 5.89 -6.59 -30.98
CA GLY A 199 6.78 -5.62 -30.36
C GLY A 199 7.68 -4.90 -31.36
N ARG A 200 8.02 -3.65 -31.03
CA ARG A 200 9.01 -2.88 -31.79
C ARG A 200 10.35 -3.59 -31.73
N SER A 201 10.90 -3.84 -32.90
CA SER A 201 12.24 -4.37 -33.09
C SER A 201 13.22 -3.23 -33.28
N ARG A 202 14.49 -3.49 -32.96
CA ARG A 202 15.60 -2.63 -33.34
C ARG A 202 15.57 -2.33 -34.85
N ASN A 203 15.53 -1.05 -35.23
CA ASN A 203 15.41 -0.67 -36.65
C ASN A 203 16.62 -1.13 -37.46
N ARG A 204 16.38 -1.62 -38.68
CA ARG A 204 17.44 -2.00 -39.63
C ARG A 204 18.39 -0.84 -39.97
N ALA A 205 17.90 0.41 -39.91
CA ALA A 205 18.71 1.61 -40.11
C ALA A 205 19.70 1.86 -38.95
N GLU A 206 19.33 1.54 -37.71
CA GLU A 206 20.21 1.65 -36.54
C GLU A 206 21.31 0.59 -36.56
N LEU A 207 20.99 -0.62 -37.05
CA LEU A 207 21.98 -1.68 -37.26
C LEU A 207 23.04 -1.27 -38.30
N GLN A 208 22.64 -0.62 -39.39
CA GLN A 208 23.55 -0.14 -40.44
C GLN A 208 24.43 1.02 -39.95
N GLN A 209 23.91 1.93 -39.12
CA GLN A 209 24.68 3.01 -38.51
C GLN A 209 25.71 2.49 -37.49
N GLU A 210 25.36 1.46 -36.70
CA GLU A 210 26.32 0.77 -35.83
C GLU A 210 27.39 0.03 -36.63
N GLU A 211 27.06 -0.56 -37.78
CA GLU A 211 28.05 -1.23 -38.64
C GLU A 211 29.10 -0.26 -39.21
N GLN A 212 28.79 1.03 -39.33
CA GLN A 212 29.71 2.06 -39.84
C GLN A 212 30.63 2.69 -38.78
N GLN A 213 30.38 2.48 -37.49
CA GLN A 213 31.23 3.04 -36.42
C GLN A 213 32.61 2.32 -36.29
N PRO A 214 33.63 2.95 -35.68
CA PRO A 214 34.91 2.28 -35.38
C PRO A 214 34.75 1.10 -34.41
N SER A 215 35.54 0.03 -34.58
CA SER A 215 35.41 -1.23 -33.81
C SER A 215 35.52 -1.04 -32.29
N GLU A 216 36.44 -0.19 -31.82
CA GLU A 216 36.63 0.07 -30.39
C GLU A 216 35.44 0.77 -29.73
N GLU A 217 34.76 1.64 -30.47
CA GLU A 217 33.63 2.42 -29.96
C GLU A 217 32.36 1.55 -29.89
N LYS A 218 32.19 0.61 -30.84
CA LYS A 218 31.13 -0.40 -30.79
C LYS A 218 31.26 -1.34 -29.61
N GLU A 219 32.46 -1.82 -29.30
CA GLU A 219 32.68 -2.73 -28.18
C GLU A 219 32.39 -2.04 -26.85
N ARG A 220 32.83 -0.79 -26.68
CA ARG A 220 32.52 0.02 -25.49
C ARG A 220 31.02 0.25 -25.35
N GLN A 221 30.32 0.65 -26.42
CA GLN A 221 28.87 0.89 -26.38
C GLN A 221 28.07 -0.39 -26.13
N ARG A 222 28.48 -1.54 -26.70
CA ARG A 222 27.85 -2.84 -26.45
C ARG A 222 28.08 -3.32 -25.02
N MET A 223 29.28 -3.13 -24.47
CA MET A 223 29.57 -3.45 -23.07
C MET A 223 28.75 -2.56 -22.13
N PHE A 224 28.68 -1.26 -22.41
CA PHE A 224 27.94 -0.31 -21.58
C PHE A 224 26.43 -0.55 -21.67
N SER A 225 25.88 -0.82 -22.86
CA SER A 225 24.48 -1.18 -23.06
C SER A 225 24.11 -2.49 -22.36
N SER A 226 24.89 -3.55 -22.55
CA SER A 226 24.61 -4.86 -21.93
C SER A 226 24.70 -4.79 -20.41
N THR A 227 25.75 -4.16 -19.87
CA THR A 227 25.89 -3.97 -18.42
C THR A 227 24.84 -3.03 -17.86
N TRP A 228 24.57 -1.88 -18.48
CA TRP A 228 23.55 -0.93 -18.04
C TRP A 228 22.15 -1.51 -18.10
N ASN A 229 21.84 -2.37 -19.08
CA ASN A 229 20.54 -3.04 -19.18
C ASN A 229 20.37 -4.14 -18.14
N ILE A 230 21.40 -4.94 -17.87
CA ILE A 230 21.41 -5.89 -16.73
C ILE A 230 21.27 -5.11 -15.43
N PHE A 231 22.03 -4.03 -15.27
CA PHE A 231 21.93 -3.14 -14.11
C PHE A 231 20.59 -2.44 -14.01
N ARG A 232 19.90 -2.10 -15.11
CA ARG A 232 18.55 -1.51 -15.11
C ARG A 232 17.49 -2.55 -14.75
N LEU A 233 17.62 -3.77 -15.28
CA LEU A 233 16.86 -4.96 -14.86
C LEU A 233 17.10 -5.33 -13.39
N PHE A 234 18.27 -5.02 -12.83
CA PHE A 234 18.58 -5.21 -11.40
C PHE A 234 18.11 -4.04 -10.54
N ARG A 235 18.34 -2.79 -10.98
CA ARG A 235 18.09 -1.54 -10.24
C ARG A 235 16.61 -1.18 -10.18
N MET A 236 15.82 -1.56 -11.16
CA MET A 236 14.35 -1.41 -11.11
C MET A 236 13.71 -2.39 -10.09
N TYR A 237 14.51 -3.27 -9.48
CA TYR A 237 14.03 -4.38 -8.64
C TYR A 237 14.80 -4.51 -7.31
N ARG A 238 15.38 -3.42 -6.79
CA ARG A 238 15.83 -3.27 -5.40
C ARG A 238 15.07 -2.12 -4.74
#